data_AF-A0AAU5Q0M2-F1
#
_entry.id   AF-A0AAU5Q0M2-F1
#
_cell.length_a   1.000
_cell.length_b   1.000
_cell.length_c   1.000
_cell.angle_alpha   90.00
_cell.angle_beta   90.00
_cell.angle_gamma   90.00
#
_symmetry.space_group_name_H-M   'P 1'
#
loop_
_entity.id
_entity.type
_entity.pdbx_description
1 polymer ?
#
loop_
_entity_poly.entity_id
_entity_poly.type
_entity_poly.pdbx_seq_one_letter_code
_entity_poly.pdbx_strand_id
1 'polypeptide(L)'
;MRGYTGVLIGNLILAAFAGLAGPVFLVVAYAAWTGGTPWFWVAGASVVGAAGTAMIPFSAVRSARQEFPRITRRSRVRGAGTAYGDDTSVVWAPRSPQGAAGARLVRADVIEATFVRYSPEGEATFTTYGGDHDPAEFKATIGLRLRVHDGADGPGSEGREVTEEVQVPSLCLSAITAGRLAVLVDPPEAPTPGKVTVLWPRSLLLAGTRTCRVIDLDGRMTDVTRYARRQLEQMRISMSVGGVVMDGDVIDLRRLDAATAARYAAVAREVVEQRAPVAEPGEEARRLAEFLPGEEGAFGSVSRRWSRRGGHLVLARFLSLRGRTTFQDHGPVLDTLLRVRPADGSPAYDVERRLTVPMNYLAVLHHTRDVVLRVGPNGRSQVVDWARTGLLAGVTTAQVITPDGLGVPLPRRSEVLWPLMNLLVAHGVSNPTPVLDLREPRTRAVADAVMDLIRGAEVRVEEVLRDRLG
;
A
#
# COMPACT_ATOMS: atom_id res chain seq x y z
N MET A 1 -15.15 5.22 14.70
CA MET A 1 -14.53 5.97 13.57
C MET A 1 -15.22 7.33 13.42
N ARG A 2 -14.46 8.43 13.51
CA ARG A 2 -15.00 9.79 13.28
C ARG A 2 -15.26 9.96 11.77
N GLY A 3 -16.45 10.39 11.38
CA GLY A 3 -16.74 10.72 9.97
C GLY A 3 -16.07 12.04 9.56
N TYR A 4 -15.95 12.30 8.25
CA TYR A 4 -15.41 13.56 7.70
C TYR A 4 -15.98 14.81 8.39
N THR A 5 -17.29 14.80 8.67
CA THR A 5 -17.97 15.91 9.36
C THR A 5 -17.43 16.12 10.78
N GLY A 6 -17.17 15.05 11.53
CA GLY A 6 -16.61 15.15 12.87
C GLY A 6 -15.18 15.67 12.86
N VAL A 7 -14.36 15.22 11.91
CA VAL A 7 -12.99 15.73 11.69
C VAL A 7 -13.01 17.21 11.30
N LEU A 8 -13.88 17.58 10.35
CA LEU A 8 -14.03 18.97 9.91
C LEU A 8 -14.48 19.89 11.05
N ILE A 9 -15.44 19.45 11.87
CA ILE A 9 -15.90 20.22 13.04
C ILE A 9 -14.75 20.40 14.04
N GLY A 10 -14.02 19.32 14.36
CA GLY A 10 -12.85 19.40 15.23
C GLY A 10 -11.79 20.38 14.72
N ASN A 11 -11.45 20.30 13.43
CA ASN A 11 -10.45 21.17 12.83
C ASN A 11 -10.94 22.61 12.65
N LEU A 12 -12.25 22.82 12.53
CA LEU A 12 -12.85 24.15 12.51
C LEU A 12 -12.80 24.80 13.90
N ILE A 13 -13.06 24.04 14.96
CA ILE A 13 -12.89 24.51 16.34
C ILE A 13 -11.42 24.87 16.59
N LEU A 14 -10.49 23.97 16.24
CA LEU A 14 -9.05 24.21 16.41
C LEU A 14 -8.57 25.42 15.60
N ALA A 15 -8.97 25.52 14.34
CA ALA A 15 -8.63 26.66 13.49
C ALA A 15 -9.25 27.97 13.97
N ALA A 16 -10.46 27.93 14.56
CA ALA A 16 -11.09 29.10 15.14
C ALA A 16 -10.33 29.60 16.39
N PHE A 17 -9.86 28.69 17.24
CA PHE A 17 -9.00 29.05 18.38
C PHE A 17 -7.65 29.62 17.92
N ALA A 18 -6.98 28.97 16.95
CA ALA A 18 -5.70 29.44 16.43
C ALA A 18 -5.82 30.75 15.62
N GLY A 19 -6.95 30.98 14.95
CA GLY A 19 -7.23 32.14 14.10
C GLY A 19 -8.00 33.27 14.77
N LEU A 20 -8.20 33.21 16.09
CA LEU A 20 -9.06 34.12 16.85
C LEU A 20 -8.64 35.61 16.73
N ALA A 21 -7.37 35.87 16.43
CA ALA A 21 -6.86 37.20 16.14
C ALA A 21 -7.62 37.89 14.98
N GLY A 22 -8.02 37.17 13.93
CA GLY A 22 -8.75 37.74 12.79
C GLY A 22 -10.08 38.39 13.19
N PRO A 23 -11.00 37.63 13.82
CA PRO A 23 -12.24 38.18 14.38
C PRO A 23 -11.99 39.33 15.38
N VAL A 24 -10.95 39.24 16.21
CA VAL A 24 -10.60 40.33 17.14
C VAL A 24 -10.20 41.60 16.39
N PHE A 25 -9.39 41.51 15.32
CA PHE A 25 -9.05 42.67 14.49
C PHE A 25 -10.27 43.28 13.81
N LEU A 26 -11.28 42.50 13.43
CA LEU A 26 -12.55 43.02 12.91
C LEU A 26 -13.34 43.80 13.98
N VAL A 27 -13.39 43.28 15.21
CA VAL A 27 -14.04 43.96 16.34
C VAL A 27 -13.30 45.24 16.72
N VAL A 28 -11.96 45.21 16.75
CA VAL A 28 -11.13 46.39 16.99
C VAL A 28 -11.29 47.42 15.88
N ALA A 29 -11.34 47.00 14.61
CA ALA A 29 -11.58 47.91 13.49
C ALA A 29 -12.97 48.57 13.59
N TYR A 30 -14.00 47.81 13.97
CA TYR A 30 -15.34 48.34 14.21
C TYR A 30 -15.36 49.36 15.36
N ALA A 31 -14.76 49.03 16.50
CA ALA A 31 -14.66 49.95 17.64
C ALA A 31 -13.86 51.21 17.30
N ALA A 32 -12.74 51.06 16.58
CA ALA A 32 -11.90 52.17 16.13
C ALA A 32 -12.63 53.09 15.13
N TRP A 33 -13.46 52.52 14.26
CA TRP A 33 -14.33 53.26 13.34
C TRP A 33 -15.36 54.09 14.10
N THR A 34 -16.02 53.51 15.11
CA THR A 34 -16.99 54.23 15.95
C THR A 34 -16.33 55.31 16.82
N GLY A 35 -15.04 55.16 17.14
CA GLY A 35 -14.26 56.11 17.93
C GLY A 35 -13.59 57.24 17.13
N GLY A 36 -13.79 57.32 15.81
CA GLY A 36 -13.23 58.40 14.97
C GLY A 36 -11.75 58.23 14.59
N THR A 37 -11.20 57.01 14.70
CA THR A 37 -9.83 56.70 14.28
C THR A 37 -9.63 56.96 12.78
N PRO A 38 -8.45 57.42 12.31
CA PRO A 38 -8.19 57.64 10.90
C PRO A 38 -8.49 56.41 10.03
N TRP A 39 -9.12 56.64 8.88
CA TRP A 39 -9.69 55.60 8.01
C TRP A 39 -8.69 54.53 7.56
N PHE A 40 -7.42 54.89 7.38
CA PHE A 40 -6.39 53.96 6.90
C PHE A 40 -6.02 52.89 7.94
N TRP A 41 -6.06 53.22 9.24
CA TRP A 41 -5.89 52.24 10.31
C TRP A 41 -7.08 51.28 10.40
N VAL A 42 -8.30 51.82 10.26
CA VAL A 42 -9.53 51.02 10.23
C VAL A 42 -9.54 50.08 9.03
N ALA A 43 -9.14 50.56 7.84
CA ALA A 43 -9.05 49.76 6.64
C ALA A 43 -8.00 48.64 6.77
N GLY A 44 -6.81 48.95 7.28
CA GLY A 44 -5.75 47.97 7.51
C GLY A 44 -6.18 46.86 8.48
N ALA A 45 -6.75 47.22 9.63
CA ALA A 45 -7.25 46.26 10.61
C ALA A 45 -8.44 45.44 10.06
N SER A 46 -9.31 46.04 9.26
CA SER A 46 -10.43 45.34 8.62
C SER A 46 -9.96 44.32 7.58
N VAL A 47 -8.94 44.65 6.76
CA VAL A 47 -8.37 43.73 5.76
C VAL A 47 -7.66 42.57 6.44
N VAL A 48 -6.82 42.84 7.45
CA VAL A 48 -6.12 41.80 8.22
C VAL A 48 -7.13 40.92 8.96
N GLY A 49 -8.14 41.53 9.59
CA GLY A 49 -9.21 40.81 10.27
C GLY A 49 -10.01 39.92 9.33
N ALA A 50 -10.44 40.44 8.18
CA ALA A 50 -11.19 39.68 7.17
C ALA A 50 -10.36 38.54 6.58
N ALA A 51 -9.07 38.78 6.27
CA ALA A 51 -8.16 37.74 5.77
C ALA A 51 -7.94 36.64 6.82
N GLY A 52 -7.71 37.01 8.08
CA GLY A 52 -7.57 36.06 9.19
C GLY A 52 -8.82 35.23 9.42
N THR A 53 -10.00 35.86 9.43
CA THR A 53 -11.29 35.15 9.58
C THR A 53 -11.59 34.24 8.38
N ALA A 54 -11.31 34.67 7.15
CA ALA A 54 -11.50 33.86 5.95
C ALA A 54 -10.55 32.65 5.90
N MET A 55 -9.37 32.74 6.52
CA MET A 55 -8.42 31.64 6.62
C MET A 55 -8.90 30.50 7.54
N ILE A 56 -9.77 30.77 8.52
CA ILE A 56 -10.28 29.74 9.46
C ILE A 56 -11.01 28.59 8.74
N PRO A 57 -12.07 28.81 7.93
CA PRO A 57 -12.73 27.72 7.22
C PRO A 57 -11.82 27.09 6.17
N PHE A 58 -10.91 27.87 5.56
CA PHE A 58 -9.97 27.36 4.56
C PHE A 58 -8.97 26.37 5.17
N SER A 59 -8.35 26.72 6.31
CA SER A 59 -7.40 25.88 7.02
C SER A 59 -8.08 24.63 7.57
N ALA A 60 -9.27 24.76 8.16
CA ALA A 60 -10.07 23.63 8.65
C ALA A 60 -10.42 22.64 7.54
N VAL A 61 -10.92 23.12 6.39
CA VAL A 61 -11.23 22.27 5.24
C VAL A 61 -9.97 21.62 4.66
N ARG A 62 -8.85 22.36 4.60
CA ARG A 62 -7.58 21.85 4.11
C ARG A 62 -7.04 20.73 4.99
N SER A 63 -6.97 20.92 6.31
CA SER A 63 -6.52 19.90 7.26
C SER A 63 -7.46 18.70 7.28
N ALA A 64 -8.79 18.91 7.32
CA ALA A 64 -9.75 17.81 7.27
C ALA A 64 -9.65 16.97 5.98
N ARG A 65 -9.27 17.59 4.85
CA ARG A 65 -9.02 16.87 3.58
C ARG A 65 -7.72 16.08 3.57
N GLN A 66 -6.75 16.46 4.40
CA GLN A 66 -5.50 15.71 4.59
C GLN A 66 -5.73 14.53 5.53
N GLU A 67 -6.46 14.75 6.62
CA GLU A 67 -6.80 13.73 7.62
C GLU A 67 -7.77 12.66 7.10
N PHE A 68 -8.72 13.06 6.26
CA PHE A 68 -9.73 12.14 5.75
C PHE A 68 -9.74 12.19 4.22
N PRO A 69 -8.94 11.33 3.55
CA PRO A 69 -8.64 11.50 2.15
C PRO A 69 -9.78 11.00 1.23
N ARG A 70 -10.87 11.76 1.17
CA ARG A 70 -12.03 11.48 0.30
C ARG A 70 -11.68 11.62 -1.18
N ILE A 71 -11.94 10.57 -1.97
CA ILE A 71 -11.82 10.56 -3.44
C ILE A 71 -13.10 11.16 -4.01
N THR A 72 -12.97 12.07 -4.98
CA THR A 72 -14.11 12.73 -5.65
C THR A 72 -13.85 12.83 -7.15
N ARG A 73 -14.81 13.34 -7.94
CA ARG A 73 -14.62 13.57 -9.39
C ARG A 73 -13.39 14.45 -9.70
N ARG A 74 -12.97 15.33 -8.78
CA ARG A 74 -11.77 16.17 -8.94
C ARG A 74 -10.46 15.39 -8.83
N SER A 75 -10.51 14.18 -8.27
CA SER A 75 -9.36 13.28 -8.16
C SER A 75 -9.09 12.49 -9.43
N ARG A 76 -10.00 12.52 -10.42
CA ARG A 76 -9.82 11.80 -11.68
C ARG A 76 -8.68 12.41 -12.48
N VAL A 77 -7.76 11.57 -12.93
CA VAL A 77 -6.68 11.96 -13.85
C VAL A 77 -7.31 12.37 -15.18
N ARG A 78 -6.93 13.55 -15.69
CA ARG A 78 -7.38 14.06 -16.99
C ARG A 78 -6.16 14.18 -17.90
N GLY A 79 -6.01 13.31 -18.88
CA GLY A 79 -4.95 13.41 -19.90
C GLY A 79 -4.18 12.11 -20.14
N ALA A 80 -3.35 12.13 -21.19
CA ALA A 80 -2.48 11.04 -21.63
C ALA A 80 -1.20 10.97 -20.78
N GLY A 81 -1.34 10.65 -19.48
CA GLY A 81 -0.20 10.19 -18.67
C GLY A 81 0.28 8.82 -19.14
N THR A 82 1.38 8.32 -18.55
CA THR A 82 1.84 6.94 -18.77
C THR A 82 0.69 5.97 -18.49
N ALA A 83 0.18 5.32 -19.53
CA ALA A 83 -0.95 4.41 -19.43
C ALA A 83 -0.48 3.10 -18.75
N TYR A 84 -0.62 3.02 -17.43
CA TYR A 84 -0.35 1.80 -16.70
C TYR A 84 -1.42 0.74 -17.01
N GLY A 85 -1.00 -0.48 -17.33
CA GLY A 85 -1.90 -1.64 -17.46
C GLY A 85 -2.41 -2.14 -16.11
N ASP A 86 -3.46 -2.96 -16.11
CA ASP A 86 -4.11 -3.49 -14.89
C ASP A 86 -3.20 -4.37 -14.02
N ASP A 87 -2.15 -4.95 -14.62
CA ASP A 87 -1.17 -5.78 -13.93
C ASP A 87 0.08 -4.97 -13.54
N THR A 88 0.03 -3.65 -13.64
CA THR A 88 1.15 -2.77 -13.27
C THR A 88 1.07 -2.41 -11.80
N SER A 89 2.21 -2.47 -11.12
CA SER A 89 2.35 -1.99 -9.76
C SER A 89 3.73 -1.38 -9.60
N VAL A 90 3.78 -0.07 -9.70
CA VAL A 90 5.03 0.65 -9.52
C VAL A 90 5.12 1.15 -8.07
N VAL A 91 6.28 0.93 -7.45
CA VAL A 91 6.56 1.34 -6.06
C VAL A 91 7.88 2.10 -6.04
N TRP A 92 7.83 3.34 -5.55
CA TRP A 92 8.99 4.22 -5.43
C TRP A 92 9.50 4.12 -4.00
N ALA A 93 10.27 3.08 -3.76
CA ALA A 93 10.95 2.85 -2.49
C ALA A 93 12.17 3.79 -2.32
N PRO A 94 12.56 4.11 -1.07
CA PRO A 94 13.77 4.87 -0.78
C PRO A 94 15.02 4.21 -1.38
N ARG A 95 16.02 5.02 -1.73
CA ARG A 95 17.30 4.49 -2.26
C ARG A 95 17.96 3.60 -1.21
N SER A 96 18.53 2.48 -1.64
CA SER A 96 19.39 1.67 -0.77
C SER A 96 20.74 2.32 -0.53
N PRO A 97 21.41 2.00 0.60
CA PRO A 97 22.81 2.32 0.79
C PRO A 97 23.66 1.77 -0.35
N GLN A 98 24.76 2.46 -0.66
CA GLN A 98 25.79 1.91 -1.54
C GLN A 98 26.57 0.85 -0.74
N GLY A 99 26.77 -0.33 -1.33
CA GLY A 99 27.63 -1.36 -0.73
C GLY A 99 29.12 -1.02 -0.88
N ALA A 100 29.96 -1.81 -0.22
CA ALA A 100 31.40 -1.70 -0.38
C ALA A 100 31.82 -1.94 -1.84
N ALA A 101 32.96 -1.36 -2.24
CA ALA A 101 33.55 -1.68 -3.53
C ALA A 101 33.81 -3.19 -3.63
N GLY A 102 33.39 -3.81 -4.74
CA GLY A 102 33.51 -5.26 -4.94
C GLY A 102 32.41 -6.11 -4.28
N ALA A 103 31.41 -5.50 -3.61
CA ALA A 103 30.30 -6.26 -3.05
C ALA A 103 29.49 -6.98 -4.13
N ARG A 104 29.17 -8.25 -3.88
CA ARG A 104 28.47 -9.11 -4.83
C ARG A 104 26.97 -9.06 -4.59
N LEU A 105 26.19 -8.89 -5.67
CA LEU A 105 24.73 -8.95 -5.62
C LEU A 105 24.26 -10.40 -5.70
N VAL A 106 23.57 -10.85 -4.65
CA VAL A 106 23.05 -12.22 -4.52
C VAL A 106 21.60 -12.21 -4.01
N ARG A 107 20.94 -13.36 -4.13
CA ARG A 107 19.62 -13.60 -3.54
C ARG A 107 19.79 -14.04 -2.09
N ALA A 108 18.90 -13.57 -1.23
CA ALA A 108 18.69 -14.14 0.10
C ALA A 108 17.22 -14.48 0.31
N ASP A 109 16.96 -15.64 0.91
CA ASP A 109 15.62 -16.05 1.31
C ASP A 109 15.39 -15.70 2.78
N VAL A 110 14.22 -15.15 3.09
CA VAL A 110 13.81 -14.90 4.48
C VAL A 110 13.19 -16.18 5.03
N ILE A 111 13.93 -16.83 5.93
CA ILE A 111 13.45 -18.04 6.61
C ILE A 111 12.45 -17.64 7.69
N GLU A 112 12.75 -16.57 8.42
CA GLU A 112 11.98 -16.11 9.58
C GLU A 112 12.09 -14.59 9.71
N ALA A 113 11.01 -13.95 10.16
CA ALA A 113 10.99 -12.53 10.46
C ALA A 113 10.22 -12.25 11.75
N THR A 114 10.88 -11.59 12.70
CA THR A 114 10.33 -11.27 14.02
C THR A 114 10.21 -9.77 14.17
N PHE A 115 9.03 -9.29 14.53
CA PHE A 115 8.84 -7.88 14.83
C PHE A 115 9.56 -7.52 16.14
N VAL A 116 10.48 -6.55 16.09
CA VAL A 116 11.25 -6.12 17.28
C VAL A 116 10.60 -4.89 17.90
N ARG A 117 10.44 -3.81 17.12
CA ARG A 117 9.83 -2.57 17.60
C ARG A 117 9.38 -1.65 16.47
N TYR A 118 8.41 -0.81 16.78
CA TYR A 118 8.02 0.38 16.03
C TYR A 118 7.64 1.46 17.06
N SER A 119 8.34 2.59 17.04
CA SER A 119 8.08 3.71 17.96
C SER A 119 8.01 4.99 17.13
N PRO A 120 6.82 5.44 16.74
CA PRO A 120 6.66 6.79 16.21
C PRO A 120 6.93 7.78 17.36
N GLU A 121 7.78 8.78 17.13
CA GLU A 121 8.01 9.84 18.12
C GLU A 121 6.76 10.73 18.20
N GLY A 122 6.04 10.62 19.32
CA GLY A 122 4.95 11.51 19.72
C GLY A 122 3.56 11.14 19.17
N GLU A 123 2.51 11.55 19.89
CA GLU A 123 1.08 11.45 19.50
C GLU A 123 0.71 12.41 18.33
N ALA A 124 1.68 12.82 17.52
CA ALA A 124 1.49 13.79 16.46
C ALA A 124 0.77 13.13 15.27
N THR A 125 -0.45 13.57 15.00
CA THR A 125 -1.28 13.07 13.88
C THR A 125 -0.64 13.22 12.50
N PHE A 126 0.33 14.13 12.34
CA PHE A 126 1.18 14.24 11.14
C PHE A 126 2.57 14.74 11.51
N THR A 127 3.59 14.02 11.07
CA THR A 127 4.98 14.50 11.13
C THR A 127 5.54 14.61 9.72
N THR A 128 6.10 15.76 9.35
CA THR A 128 6.73 15.99 8.04
C THR A 128 8.20 16.31 8.22
N TYR A 129 9.06 15.54 7.56
CA TYR A 129 10.51 15.70 7.62
C TYR A 129 11.06 16.39 6.37
N GLY A 130 12.18 17.12 6.50
CA GLY A 130 12.89 17.74 5.39
C GLY A 130 14.12 16.93 4.95
N GLY A 131 14.33 16.79 3.64
CA GLY A 131 15.53 16.16 3.06
C GLY A 131 15.22 15.19 1.90
N ASP A 132 16.12 15.15 0.90
CA ASP A 132 16.04 14.29 -0.30
C ASP A 132 16.80 12.96 -0.17
N HIS A 133 17.37 12.68 1.00
CA HIS A 133 18.21 11.53 1.26
C HIS A 133 17.63 10.75 2.42
N ASP A 134 16.96 9.64 2.10
CA ASP A 134 16.29 8.74 3.04
C ASP A 134 15.43 9.51 4.05
N PRO A 135 14.12 9.76 3.77
CA PRO A 135 13.31 10.48 4.74
C PRO A 135 13.50 9.80 6.09
N ALA A 136 13.56 10.58 7.18
CA ALA A 136 13.47 10.10 8.55
C ALA A 136 12.09 9.44 8.77
N GLU A 137 11.86 8.38 8.00
CA GLU A 137 10.73 7.48 8.00
C GLU A 137 10.81 6.71 9.30
N PHE A 138 9.69 6.63 10.00
CA PHE A 138 9.55 5.65 11.06
C PHE A 138 9.63 4.26 10.43
N LYS A 139 10.78 3.61 10.62
CA LYS A 139 11.05 2.27 10.12
C LYS A 139 10.78 1.27 11.23
N ALA A 140 10.03 0.23 10.92
CA ALA A 140 9.95 -0.91 11.82
C ALA A 140 11.33 -1.58 11.90
N THR A 141 11.77 -1.90 13.12
CA THR A 141 12.92 -2.78 13.33
C THR A 141 12.42 -4.22 13.32
N ILE A 142 13.00 -5.03 12.44
CA ILE A 142 12.63 -6.42 12.24
C ILE A 142 13.89 -7.28 12.36
N GLY A 143 13.82 -8.32 13.17
CA GLY A 143 14.83 -9.38 13.23
C GLY A 143 14.61 -10.32 12.06
N LEU A 144 15.63 -10.55 11.25
CA LEU A 144 15.59 -11.39 10.07
C LEU A 144 16.55 -12.56 10.24
N ARG A 145 16.08 -13.76 9.92
CA ARG A 145 16.94 -14.92 9.65
C ARG A 145 16.92 -15.22 8.17
N LEU A 146 18.08 -15.04 7.53
CA LEU A 146 18.26 -15.06 6.09
C LEU A 146 19.09 -16.27 5.68
N ARG A 147 18.75 -16.89 4.55
CA ARG A 147 19.62 -17.83 3.82
C ARG A 147 20.19 -17.14 2.59
N VAL A 148 21.48 -16.90 2.59
CA VAL A 148 22.20 -16.16 1.53
C VAL A 148 22.81 -17.15 0.53
N HIS A 149 22.49 -16.96 -0.75
CA HIS A 149 22.94 -17.82 -1.84
C HIS A 149 24.15 -17.19 -2.55
N ASP A 150 25.34 -17.41 -1.97
CA ASP A 150 26.60 -16.80 -2.42
C ASP A 150 27.30 -17.51 -3.60
N GLY A 151 26.73 -18.61 -4.09
CA GLY A 151 27.23 -19.43 -5.21
C GLY A 151 26.38 -19.32 -6.49
N ALA A 152 26.88 -19.86 -7.61
CA ALA A 152 26.12 -19.96 -8.85
C ALA A 152 24.82 -20.73 -8.58
N ASP A 153 23.68 -20.14 -8.94
CA ASP A 153 22.31 -20.61 -8.68
C ASP A 153 22.06 -22.04 -9.22
N GLY A 154 22.56 -23.04 -8.50
CA GLY A 154 22.29 -24.46 -8.70
C GLY A 154 21.35 -24.97 -7.61
N PRO A 155 20.37 -25.83 -7.93
CA PRO A 155 19.55 -26.47 -6.91
C PRO A 155 20.44 -27.35 -6.02
N GLY A 156 20.66 -26.93 -4.77
CA GLY A 156 21.46 -27.67 -3.78
C GLY A 156 22.67 -26.94 -3.18
N SER A 157 22.93 -25.67 -3.52
CA SER A 157 23.90 -24.86 -2.77
C SER A 157 23.38 -24.63 -1.34
N GLU A 158 24.05 -25.15 -0.32
CA GLU A 158 23.76 -24.85 1.08
C GLU A 158 24.08 -23.37 1.35
N GLY A 159 23.07 -22.51 1.16
CA GLY A 159 23.20 -21.08 1.43
C GLY A 159 23.59 -20.82 2.89
N ARG A 160 24.35 -19.76 3.13
CA ARG A 160 24.80 -19.37 4.47
C ARG A 160 23.65 -18.74 5.25
N GLU A 161 23.40 -19.21 6.47
CA GLU A 161 22.41 -18.55 7.35
C GLU A 161 23.03 -17.36 8.09
N VAL A 162 22.28 -16.25 8.13
CA VAL A 162 22.66 -15.00 8.80
C VAL A 162 21.46 -14.46 9.57
N THR A 163 21.68 -13.98 10.79
CA THR A 163 20.65 -13.32 11.60
C THR A 163 21.04 -11.87 11.85
N GLU A 164 20.13 -10.94 11.59
CA GLU A 164 20.37 -9.50 11.75
C GLU A 164 19.07 -8.76 12.10
N GLU A 165 19.18 -7.70 12.91
CA GLU A 165 18.11 -6.73 13.08
C GLU A 165 18.26 -5.59 12.08
N VAL A 166 17.21 -5.35 11.29
CA VAL A 166 17.26 -4.35 10.21
C VAL A 166 16.09 -3.39 10.33
N GLN A 167 16.36 -2.11 10.07
CA GLN A 167 15.33 -1.10 9.87
C GLN A 167 14.77 -1.18 8.45
N VAL A 168 13.46 -1.34 8.34
CA VAL A 168 12.79 -1.62 7.07
C VAL A 168 11.94 -0.43 6.63
N PRO A 169 12.18 0.14 5.43
CA PRO A 169 11.28 1.12 4.85
C PRO A 169 9.86 0.55 4.69
N SER A 170 8.82 1.31 5.03
CA SER A 170 7.44 0.79 5.10
C SER A 170 6.96 0.24 3.77
N LEU A 171 7.32 0.90 2.65
CA LEU A 171 6.99 0.44 1.30
C LEU A 171 7.65 -0.89 0.93
N CYS A 172 8.68 -1.31 1.67
CA CYS A 172 9.49 -2.49 1.39
C CYS A 172 9.13 -3.70 2.26
N LEU A 173 8.22 -3.54 3.24
CA LEU A 173 7.81 -4.60 4.17
C LEU A 173 7.33 -5.87 3.45
N SER A 174 6.63 -5.71 2.32
CA SER A 174 6.15 -6.86 1.54
C SER A 174 7.25 -7.74 0.95
N ALA A 175 8.48 -7.26 0.78
CA ALA A 175 9.57 -8.11 0.30
C ALA A 175 9.99 -9.15 1.35
N ILE A 176 9.85 -8.81 2.64
CA ILE A 176 10.15 -9.69 3.76
C ILE A 176 9.13 -10.83 3.81
N THR A 177 7.85 -10.48 3.79
CA THR A 177 6.75 -11.46 3.82
C THR A 177 6.69 -12.31 2.54
N ALA A 178 7.06 -11.76 1.38
CA ALA A 178 7.24 -12.55 0.15
C ALA A 178 8.38 -13.58 0.27
N GLY A 179 9.37 -13.32 1.14
CA GLY A 179 10.44 -14.24 1.47
C GLY A 179 11.69 -14.13 0.58
N ARG A 180 11.78 -13.12 -0.29
CA ARG A 180 12.87 -12.99 -1.28
C ARG A 180 13.48 -11.60 -1.24
N LEU A 181 14.76 -11.52 -0.91
CA LEU A 181 15.53 -10.28 -0.84
C LEU A 181 16.69 -10.30 -1.84
N ALA A 182 16.99 -9.12 -2.37
CA ALA A 182 18.26 -8.87 -3.05
C ALA A 182 19.22 -8.26 -2.04
N VAL A 183 20.41 -8.85 -1.87
CA VAL A 183 21.39 -8.42 -0.88
C VAL A 183 22.77 -8.25 -1.50
N LEU A 184 23.55 -7.35 -0.93
CA LEU A 184 24.98 -7.25 -1.20
C LEU A 184 25.75 -8.01 -0.13
N VAL A 185 26.74 -8.78 -0.56
CA VAL A 185 27.69 -9.44 0.33
C VAL A 185 29.06 -8.83 0.11
N ASP A 186 29.59 -8.24 1.18
CA ASP A 186 30.89 -7.59 1.18
C ASP A 186 32.02 -8.61 0.92
N PRO A 187 33.02 -8.26 0.09
CA PRO A 187 34.10 -9.17 -0.26
C PRO A 187 35.04 -9.42 0.93
N PRO A 188 35.91 -10.45 0.85
CA PRO A 188 36.90 -10.75 1.89
C PRO A 188 37.80 -9.58 2.28
N GLU A 189 38.10 -8.69 1.33
CA GLU A 189 38.99 -7.54 1.52
C GLU A 189 38.27 -6.30 2.09
N ALA A 190 36.95 -6.36 2.30
CA ALA A 190 36.18 -5.24 2.86
C ALA A 190 36.45 -5.04 4.36
N PRO A 191 36.15 -3.84 4.92
CA PRO A 191 36.27 -3.60 6.37
C PRO A 191 35.42 -4.55 7.23
N THR A 192 34.31 -5.03 6.68
CA THR A 192 33.40 -6.00 7.31
C THR A 192 33.14 -7.18 6.36
N PRO A 193 34.09 -8.13 6.23
CA PRO A 193 33.97 -9.24 5.29
C PRO A 193 32.71 -10.06 5.49
N GLY A 194 32.00 -10.36 4.39
CA GLY A 194 30.78 -11.16 4.43
C GLY A 194 29.58 -10.48 5.10
N LYS A 195 29.66 -9.16 5.36
CA LYS A 195 28.50 -8.38 5.80
C LYS A 195 27.43 -8.43 4.72
N VAL A 196 26.19 -8.67 5.15
CA VAL A 196 25.01 -8.70 4.29
C VAL A 196 24.33 -7.33 4.37
N THR A 197 24.08 -6.70 3.22
CA THR A 197 23.36 -5.42 3.15
C THR A 197 22.14 -5.57 2.25
N VAL A 198 20.94 -5.36 2.79
CA VAL A 198 19.69 -5.53 2.03
C VAL A 198 19.46 -4.36 1.06
N LEU A 199 19.16 -4.68 -0.21
CA LEU A 199 18.81 -3.69 -1.23
C LEU A 199 17.29 -3.56 -1.41
N TRP A 200 16.64 -2.83 -0.52
CA TRP A 200 15.18 -2.73 -0.43
C TRP A 200 14.40 -2.53 -1.76
N PRO A 201 14.70 -1.54 -2.63
CA PRO A 201 13.97 -1.38 -3.90
C PRO A 201 14.14 -2.56 -4.85
N ARG A 202 15.31 -3.21 -4.82
CA ARG A 202 15.60 -4.41 -5.62
C ARG A 202 14.90 -5.63 -5.03
N SER A 203 14.84 -5.74 -3.71
CA SER A 203 14.04 -6.76 -3.03
C SER A 203 12.56 -6.67 -3.40
N LEU A 204 11.99 -5.46 -3.55
CA LEU A 204 10.60 -5.32 -4.02
C LEU A 204 10.38 -5.84 -5.46
N LEU A 205 11.36 -5.65 -6.34
CA LEU A 205 11.32 -6.19 -7.70
C LEU A 205 11.41 -7.72 -7.68
N LEU A 206 12.31 -8.28 -6.86
CA LEU A 206 12.52 -9.72 -6.74
C LEU A 206 11.31 -10.43 -6.11
N ALA A 207 10.76 -9.84 -5.04
CA ALA A 207 9.51 -10.27 -4.41
C ALA A 207 8.30 -10.18 -5.36
N GLY A 208 8.39 -9.36 -6.41
CA GLY A 208 7.30 -9.12 -7.34
C GLY A 208 6.23 -8.18 -6.79
N THR A 209 6.49 -7.46 -5.69
CA THR A 209 5.66 -6.33 -5.23
C THR A 209 5.70 -5.19 -6.25
N ARG A 210 6.90 -4.85 -6.72
CA ARG A 210 7.09 -3.96 -7.85
C ARG A 210 7.17 -4.80 -9.12
N THR A 211 6.35 -4.46 -10.12
CA THR A 211 6.38 -5.12 -11.41
C THR A 211 7.61 -4.69 -12.21
N CYS A 212 8.03 -5.54 -13.13
CA CYS A 212 9.12 -5.27 -14.06
C CYS A 212 8.77 -5.84 -15.43
N ARG A 213 8.83 -4.99 -16.45
CA ARG A 213 8.65 -5.34 -17.85
C ARG A 213 9.84 -4.86 -18.66
N VAL A 214 10.17 -5.59 -19.71
CA VAL A 214 11.26 -5.24 -20.61
C VAL A 214 10.72 -5.14 -22.02
N ILE A 215 10.96 -4.00 -22.66
CA ILE A 215 10.79 -3.85 -24.11
C ILE A 215 12.12 -4.23 -24.74
N ASP A 216 12.13 -5.29 -25.54
CA ASP A 216 13.33 -5.77 -26.21
C ASP A 216 13.75 -4.86 -27.39
N LEU A 217 14.85 -5.22 -28.04
CA LEU A 217 15.37 -4.48 -29.20
C LEU A 217 14.40 -4.48 -30.39
N ASP A 218 13.55 -5.50 -30.50
CA ASP A 218 12.51 -5.64 -31.55
C ASP A 218 11.21 -4.89 -31.18
N GLY A 219 11.15 -4.29 -29.98
CA GLY A 219 10.00 -3.55 -29.48
C GLY A 219 8.91 -4.41 -28.82
N ARG A 220 9.16 -5.71 -28.59
CA ARG A 220 8.22 -6.60 -27.88
C ARG A 220 8.36 -6.43 -26.38
N MET A 221 7.22 -6.32 -25.69
CA MET A 221 7.16 -6.20 -24.24
C MET A 221 7.03 -7.59 -23.59
N THR A 222 7.86 -7.86 -22.59
CA THR A 222 7.83 -9.09 -21.79
C THR A 222 7.69 -8.76 -20.30
N ASP A 223 6.78 -9.43 -19.60
CA ASP A 223 6.70 -9.39 -18.13
C ASP A 223 7.79 -10.29 -17.55
N VAL A 224 8.70 -9.70 -16.77
CA VAL A 224 9.79 -10.41 -16.09
C VAL A 224 9.61 -10.43 -14.57
N THR A 225 8.45 -10.00 -14.08
CA THR A 225 8.12 -9.96 -12.66
C THR A 225 8.11 -11.37 -12.07
N ARG A 226 8.93 -11.61 -11.04
CA ARG A 226 9.13 -12.91 -10.34
C ARG A 226 9.93 -13.96 -11.13
N TYR A 227 10.59 -13.60 -12.22
CA TYR A 227 11.65 -14.44 -12.79
C TYR A 227 12.94 -14.13 -12.04
N ALA A 228 13.13 -14.78 -10.90
CA ALA A 228 14.11 -14.38 -9.88
C ALA A 228 15.55 -14.36 -10.42
N ARG A 229 15.97 -15.42 -11.12
CA ARG A 229 17.30 -15.51 -11.73
C ARG A 229 17.48 -14.45 -12.81
N ARG A 230 16.50 -14.32 -13.71
CA ARG A 230 16.53 -13.28 -14.77
C ARG A 230 16.59 -11.87 -14.17
N GLN A 231 15.78 -11.57 -13.17
CA GLN A 231 15.76 -10.27 -12.50
C GLN A 231 17.07 -9.97 -11.77
N LEU A 232 17.66 -10.97 -11.10
CA LEU A 232 18.93 -10.79 -10.41
C LEU A 232 20.07 -10.47 -11.40
N GLU A 233 20.13 -11.17 -12.54
CA GLU A 233 21.10 -10.87 -13.60
C GLU A 233 20.90 -9.46 -14.19
N GLN A 234 19.66 -9.06 -14.43
CA GLN A 234 19.34 -7.70 -14.87
C GLN A 234 19.79 -6.65 -13.86
N MET A 235 19.62 -6.91 -12.56
CA MET A 235 20.10 -6.03 -11.50
C MET A 235 21.63 -5.95 -11.46
N ARG A 236 22.34 -7.07 -11.69
CA ARG A 236 23.82 -7.11 -11.80
C ARG A 236 24.29 -6.25 -12.98
N ILE A 237 23.67 -6.40 -14.15
CA ILE A 237 23.97 -5.56 -15.32
C ILE A 237 23.72 -4.09 -15.00
N SER A 238 22.53 -3.76 -14.47
CA SER A 238 22.14 -2.41 -14.06
C SER A 238 23.18 -1.78 -13.14
N MET A 239 23.64 -2.51 -12.12
CA MET A 239 24.67 -2.01 -11.19
C MET A 239 26.01 -1.77 -11.88
N SER A 240 26.45 -2.68 -12.75
CA SER A 240 27.75 -2.57 -13.44
C SER A 240 27.89 -1.34 -14.34
N VAL A 241 26.76 -0.76 -14.80
CA VAL A 241 26.73 0.41 -15.69
C VAL A 241 26.31 1.70 -14.98
N GLY A 242 26.33 1.72 -13.64
CA GLY A 242 25.96 2.89 -12.84
C GLY A 242 24.45 3.09 -12.66
N GLY A 243 23.63 2.13 -13.12
CA GLY A 243 22.18 2.11 -12.99
C GLY A 243 21.46 2.21 -14.33
N VAL A 244 20.37 1.46 -14.46
CA VAL A 244 19.41 1.58 -15.55
C VAL A 244 18.12 2.14 -15.01
N VAL A 245 17.67 3.26 -15.58
CA VAL A 245 16.41 3.92 -15.18
C VAL A 245 15.23 3.09 -15.69
N MET A 246 14.29 2.81 -14.79
CA MET A 246 12.98 2.27 -15.15
C MET A 246 11.98 3.41 -15.34
N ASP A 247 11.25 3.42 -16.45
CA ASP A 247 10.08 4.28 -16.65
C ASP A 247 8.85 3.57 -16.07
N GLY A 248 8.52 3.91 -14.82
CA GLY A 248 7.53 3.18 -14.05
C GLY A 248 8.00 1.75 -13.72
N ASP A 249 7.38 0.77 -14.35
CA ASP A 249 7.79 -0.64 -14.30
C ASP A 249 8.50 -1.14 -15.57
N VAL A 250 8.81 -0.27 -16.53
CA VAL A 250 9.36 -0.67 -17.83
C VAL A 250 10.85 -0.31 -17.95
N ILE A 251 11.64 -1.25 -18.48
CA ILE A 251 12.97 -1.01 -19.03
C ILE A 251 12.87 -1.12 -20.55
N ASP A 252 13.22 -0.05 -21.27
CA ASP A 252 13.24 -0.05 -22.75
C ASP A 252 14.68 -0.21 -23.24
N LEU A 253 15.02 -1.40 -23.76
CA LEU A 253 16.39 -1.71 -24.19
C LEU A 253 16.83 -0.85 -25.38
N ARG A 254 15.90 -0.35 -26.19
CA ARG A 254 16.20 0.51 -27.35
C ARG A 254 16.70 1.90 -26.95
N ARG A 255 16.51 2.28 -25.68
CA ARG A 255 16.98 3.54 -25.10
C ARG A 255 18.33 3.41 -24.40
N LEU A 256 18.89 2.21 -24.31
CA LEU A 256 20.19 1.95 -23.67
C LEU A 256 21.31 1.97 -24.71
N ASP A 257 22.56 2.08 -24.26
CA ASP A 257 23.70 1.85 -25.13
C ASP A 257 23.73 0.40 -25.64
N ALA A 258 24.33 0.20 -26.82
CA ALA A 258 24.29 -1.07 -27.52
C ALA A 258 24.88 -2.25 -26.70
N ALA A 259 25.95 -1.99 -25.94
CA ALA A 259 26.61 -3.03 -25.15
C ALA A 259 25.74 -3.46 -23.96
N THR A 260 25.15 -2.51 -23.24
CA THR A 260 24.21 -2.80 -22.15
C THR A 260 22.96 -3.49 -22.66
N ALA A 261 22.37 -3.01 -23.76
CA ALA A 261 21.18 -3.61 -24.35
C ALA A 261 21.42 -5.07 -24.77
N ALA A 262 22.58 -5.35 -25.39
CA ALA A 262 22.98 -6.71 -25.78
C ALA A 262 23.10 -7.65 -24.56
N ARG A 263 23.66 -7.17 -23.45
CA ARG A 263 23.75 -7.95 -22.19
C ARG A 263 22.36 -8.29 -21.63
N TYR A 264 21.43 -7.32 -21.61
CA TYR A 264 20.05 -7.58 -21.19
C TYR A 264 19.33 -8.57 -22.12
N ALA A 265 19.54 -8.45 -23.44
CA ALA A 265 18.97 -9.35 -24.43
C ALA A 265 19.52 -10.78 -24.30
N ALA A 266 20.81 -10.94 -23.97
CA ALA A 266 21.42 -12.24 -23.72
C ALA A 266 20.76 -12.97 -22.54
N VAL A 267 20.56 -12.27 -21.40
CA VAL A 267 19.87 -12.84 -20.23
C VAL A 267 18.47 -13.35 -20.59
N ALA A 268 17.75 -12.64 -21.46
CA ALA A 268 16.41 -13.06 -21.89
C ALA A 268 16.41 -14.37 -22.70
N ARG A 269 17.50 -14.69 -23.41
CA ARG A 269 17.63 -15.90 -24.23
C ARG A 269 18.15 -17.10 -23.44
N GLU A 270 19.05 -16.87 -22.49
CA GLU A 270 19.76 -17.94 -21.76
C GLU A 270 18.96 -18.48 -20.57
N VAL A 271 18.02 -17.69 -20.03
CA VAL A 271 17.28 -18.04 -18.82
C VAL A 271 15.91 -18.62 -19.16
N VAL A 272 15.84 -19.95 -19.27
CA VAL A 272 14.57 -20.67 -19.11
C VAL A 272 14.34 -20.80 -17.60
N GLU A 273 13.30 -20.14 -17.10
CA GLU A 273 12.97 -20.08 -15.67
C GLU A 273 11.45 -20.11 -15.51
N GLN A 274 10.97 -20.76 -14.45
CA GLN A 274 9.58 -20.68 -14.06
C GLN A 274 9.36 -19.48 -13.15
N ARG A 275 8.20 -18.83 -13.28
CA ARG A 275 7.84 -17.71 -12.42
C ARG A 275 7.77 -18.16 -10.97
N ALA A 276 8.52 -17.51 -10.08
CA ALA A 276 8.51 -17.81 -8.67
C ALA A 276 7.09 -17.61 -8.07
N PRO A 277 6.73 -18.37 -7.02
CA PRO A 277 5.45 -18.21 -6.34
C PRO A 277 5.29 -16.79 -5.78
N VAL A 278 4.05 -16.40 -5.45
CA VAL A 278 3.77 -15.07 -4.88
C VAL A 278 4.53 -14.89 -3.56
N ALA A 279 4.53 -15.92 -2.73
CA ALA A 279 5.30 -16.03 -1.50
C ALA A 279 6.02 -17.39 -1.47
N GLU A 280 7.20 -17.43 -0.87
CA GLU A 280 7.94 -18.68 -0.65
C GLU A 280 7.20 -19.61 0.34
N PRO A 281 7.50 -20.92 0.38
CA PRO A 281 7.04 -21.78 1.48
C PRO A 281 7.45 -21.21 2.85
N GLY A 282 6.66 -21.45 3.89
CA GLY A 282 6.95 -20.95 5.25
C GLY A 282 6.59 -19.48 5.49
N GLU A 283 5.65 -18.91 4.73
CA GLU A 283 5.19 -17.52 4.91
C GLU A 283 4.73 -17.20 6.34
N GLU A 284 4.20 -18.20 7.04
CA GLU A 284 3.73 -18.08 8.42
C GLU A 284 4.84 -17.63 9.39
N ALA A 285 6.07 -18.11 9.21
CA ALA A 285 7.23 -17.76 10.04
C ALA A 285 7.76 -16.34 9.81
N ARG A 286 7.21 -15.61 8.82
CA ARG A 286 7.62 -14.25 8.46
C ARG A 286 6.44 -13.29 8.39
N ARG A 287 5.31 -13.62 9.02
CA ARG A 287 4.13 -12.76 9.08
C ARG A 287 4.36 -11.60 10.04
N LEU A 288 4.40 -10.40 9.47
CA LEU A 288 4.57 -9.15 10.22
C LEU A 288 3.27 -8.37 10.37
N ALA A 289 2.27 -8.63 9.52
CA ALA A 289 1.08 -7.80 9.41
C ALA A 289 0.26 -7.69 10.72
N GLU A 290 0.32 -8.71 11.57
CA GLU A 290 -0.38 -8.77 12.85
C GLU A 290 0.26 -7.89 13.94
N PHE A 291 1.53 -7.51 13.76
CA PHE A 291 2.28 -6.69 14.72
C PHE A 291 2.48 -5.24 14.26
N LEU A 292 2.12 -4.95 13.00
CA LEU A 292 2.30 -3.64 12.39
C LEU A 292 1.03 -2.81 12.53
N PRO A 293 1.17 -1.47 12.64
CA PRO A 293 0.01 -0.62 12.85
C PRO A 293 -0.90 -0.57 11.61
N GLY A 294 -2.21 -0.50 11.87
CA GLY A 294 -3.25 -0.49 10.86
C GLY A 294 -4.58 -1.02 11.38
N GLU A 295 -5.66 -0.84 10.61
CA GLU A 295 -6.95 -1.47 10.93
C GLU A 295 -6.84 -2.99 10.75
N GLU A 296 -7.37 -3.75 11.71
CA GLU A 296 -7.57 -5.19 11.54
C GLU A 296 -8.51 -5.47 10.36
N GLY A 297 -8.28 -6.59 9.67
CA GLY A 297 -9.18 -7.03 8.62
C GLY A 297 -10.56 -7.37 9.19
N ALA A 298 -11.62 -6.80 8.63
CA ALA A 298 -12.98 -7.11 9.04
C ALA A 298 -13.99 -7.01 7.88
N PHE A 299 -15.15 -7.63 8.04
CA PHE A 299 -16.25 -7.53 7.08
C PHE A 299 -16.83 -6.11 6.98
N GLY A 300 -16.46 -5.24 7.92
CA GLY A 300 -16.65 -3.80 7.93
C GLY A 300 -18.03 -3.33 8.40
N SER A 301 -18.08 -2.07 8.83
CA SER A 301 -19.33 -1.45 9.27
C SER A 301 -20.18 -0.96 8.10
N VAL A 302 -21.51 -1.12 8.20
CA VAL A 302 -22.49 -0.67 7.20
C VAL A 302 -23.66 0.00 7.90
N SER A 303 -24.00 1.24 7.55
CA SER A 303 -25.26 1.81 8.01
C SER A 303 -26.38 1.43 7.04
N ARG A 304 -27.52 0.96 7.58
CA ARG A 304 -28.71 0.63 6.77
C ARG A 304 -29.13 1.79 5.86
N ARG A 305 -29.01 3.03 6.36
CA ARG A 305 -29.31 4.25 5.59
C ARG A 305 -28.36 4.46 4.40
N TRP A 306 -27.07 4.13 4.54
CA TRP A 306 -26.11 4.25 3.43
C TRP A 306 -26.42 3.23 2.34
N SER A 307 -26.58 1.96 2.72
CA SER A 307 -26.93 0.86 1.80
C SER A 307 -28.26 1.14 1.08
N ARG A 308 -29.35 1.42 1.81
CA ARG A 308 -30.68 1.71 1.23
C ARG A 308 -30.73 2.90 0.28
N ARG A 309 -29.80 3.85 0.39
CA ARG A 309 -29.74 5.03 -0.48
C ARG A 309 -28.88 4.80 -1.74
N GLY A 310 -28.42 3.58 -1.99
CA GLY A 310 -27.57 3.22 -3.13
C GLY A 310 -26.06 3.25 -2.84
N GLY A 311 -25.66 3.30 -1.56
CA GLY A 311 -24.27 3.11 -1.18
C GLY A 311 -23.82 1.66 -1.42
N HIS A 312 -22.67 1.49 -2.07
CA HIS A 312 -22.13 0.18 -2.46
C HIS A 312 -20.60 0.16 -2.37
N LEU A 313 -20.02 -1.01 -2.57
CA LEU A 313 -18.57 -1.19 -2.64
C LEU A 313 -18.12 -1.22 -4.10
N VAL A 314 -16.90 -0.76 -4.35
CA VAL A 314 -16.19 -1.02 -5.60
C VAL A 314 -14.75 -1.43 -5.29
N LEU A 315 -14.17 -2.23 -6.18
CA LEU A 315 -12.74 -2.51 -6.13
C LEU A 315 -11.97 -1.42 -6.85
N ALA A 316 -10.84 -1.04 -6.27
CA ALA A 316 -9.81 -0.29 -6.96
C ALA A 316 -8.47 -0.99 -6.81
N ARG A 317 -7.52 -0.70 -7.69
CA ARG A 317 -6.17 -1.28 -7.65
C ARG A 317 -5.12 -0.18 -7.59
N PHE A 318 -4.12 -0.33 -6.73
CA PHE A 318 -2.94 0.53 -6.78
C PHE A 318 -2.13 0.25 -8.04
N LEU A 319 -1.95 1.28 -8.87
CA LEU A 319 -1.05 1.27 -10.03
C LEU A 319 0.31 1.87 -9.68
N SER A 320 0.33 2.87 -8.80
CA SER A 320 1.54 3.56 -8.36
C SER A 320 1.45 3.96 -6.88
N LEU A 321 2.54 3.70 -6.16
CA LEU A 321 2.74 4.06 -4.75
C LEU A 321 4.06 4.82 -4.58
N ARG A 322 3.98 6.11 -4.25
CA ARG A 322 5.17 6.94 -4.04
C ARG A 322 5.25 7.48 -2.62
N GLY A 323 6.36 7.18 -1.95
CA GLY A 323 6.69 7.69 -0.63
C GLY A 323 6.75 9.22 -0.60
N ARG A 324 6.30 9.80 0.52
CA ARG A 324 6.52 11.21 0.87
C ARG A 324 7.27 11.27 2.20
N THR A 325 7.67 12.46 2.60
CA THR A 325 8.31 12.70 3.91
C THR A 325 7.31 12.90 5.05
N THR A 326 6.04 12.54 4.83
CA THR A 326 4.95 12.74 5.80
C THR A 326 4.45 11.39 6.32
N PHE A 327 4.30 11.27 7.64
CA PHE A 327 3.88 10.05 8.34
C PHE A 327 2.72 10.34 9.29
N GLN A 328 1.91 9.30 9.53
CA GLN A 328 0.90 9.25 10.59
C GLN A 328 1.10 7.96 11.39
N ASP A 329 0.49 7.87 12.58
CA ASP A 329 0.65 6.74 13.51
C ASP A 329 0.54 5.35 12.86
N HIS A 330 -0.36 5.21 11.87
CA HIS A 330 -0.65 3.93 11.21
C HIS A 330 0.12 3.67 9.92
N GLY A 331 0.92 4.62 9.42
CA GLY A 331 1.78 4.40 8.26
C GLY A 331 2.17 5.65 7.47
N PRO A 332 2.89 5.47 6.35
CA PRO A 332 3.33 6.58 5.50
C PRO A 332 2.18 7.21 4.72
N VAL A 333 2.25 8.53 4.53
CA VAL A 333 1.40 9.22 3.56
C VAL A 333 2.03 9.08 2.18
N LEU A 334 1.31 8.45 1.26
CA LEU A 334 1.77 8.15 -0.09
C LEU A 334 1.04 9.00 -1.12
N ASP A 335 1.74 9.44 -2.16
CA ASP A 335 1.10 9.85 -3.42
C ASP A 335 0.71 8.57 -4.18
N THR A 336 -0.59 8.37 -4.42
CA THR A 336 -1.11 7.12 -5.00
C THR A 336 -1.88 7.36 -6.30
N LEU A 337 -1.77 6.41 -7.22
CA LEU A 337 -2.62 6.27 -8.39
C LEU A 337 -3.43 4.99 -8.27
N LEU A 338 -4.75 5.11 -8.30
CA LEU A 338 -5.70 4.02 -8.17
C LEU A 338 -6.52 3.86 -9.45
N ARG A 339 -6.64 2.64 -9.97
CA ARG A 339 -7.63 2.30 -10.98
C ARG A 339 -8.91 1.85 -10.32
N VAL A 340 -9.99 2.63 -10.46
CA VAL A 340 -11.30 2.26 -9.93
C VAL A 340 -12.06 1.45 -10.96
N ARG A 341 -12.62 0.31 -10.55
CA ARG A 341 -13.51 -0.52 -11.37
C ARG A 341 -14.96 -0.32 -10.91
N PRO A 342 -15.76 0.47 -11.64
CA PRO A 342 -17.15 0.72 -11.29
C PRO A 342 -17.97 -0.58 -11.23
N ALA A 343 -18.88 -0.68 -10.26
CA ALA A 343 -19.77 -1.84 -10.12
C ALA A 343 -20.83 -1.92 -11.24
N ASP A 344 -21.09 -0.82 -11.94
CA ASP A 344 -22.09 -0.70 -13.01
C ASP A 344 -21.55 -1.14 -14.38
N GLY A 345 -20.33 -1.69 -14.45
CA GLY A 345 -19.70 -2.12 -15.70
C GLY A 345 -19.20 -0.98 -16.58
N SER A 346 -19.31 0.29 -16.13
CA SER A 346 -18.72 1.40 -16.85
C SER A 346 -17.18 1.29 -16.90
N PRO A 347 -16.52 1.92 -17.89
CA PRO A 347 -15.08 1.81 -18.04
C PRO A 347 -14.32 2.21 -16.77
N ALA A 348 -13.28 1.45 -16.45
CA ALA A 348 -12.39 1.79 -15.35
C ALA A 348 -11.78 3.17 -15.56
N TYR A 349 -11.52 3.88 -14.45
CA TYR A 349 -10.91 5.20 -14.49
C TYR A 349 -9.88 5.36 -13.38
N ASP A 350 -8.88 6.20 -13.66
CA ASP A 350 -7.77 6.40 -12.74
C ASP A 350 -7.98 7.63 -11.86
N VAL A 351 -7.60 7.52 -10.59
CA VAL A 351 -7.66 8.60 -9.60
C VAL A 351 -6.33 8.78 -8.90
N GLU A 352 -5.90 10.03 -8.79
CA GLU A 352 -4.77 10.41 -7.97
C GLU A 352 -5.26 10.87 -6.60
N ARG A 353 -4.67 10.27 -5.56
CA ARG A 353 -5.00 10.64 -4.19
C ARG A 353 -3.81 10.45 -3.26
N ARG A 354 -3.65 11.38 -2.33
CA ARG A 354 -2.79 11.18 -1.17
C ARG A 354 -3.51 10.36 -0.12
N LEU A 355 -2.90 9.25 0.27
CA LEU A 355 -3.48 8.29 1.22
C LEU A 355 -2.43 7.91 2.25
N THR A 356 -2.82 7.88 3.52
CA THR A 356 -2.07 7.13 4.52
C THR A 356 -2.37 5.66 4.31
N VAL A 357 -1.34 4.87 4.01
CA VAL A 357 -1.50 3.44 3.78
C VAL A 357 -1.02 2.68 5.01
N PRO A 358 -1.88 1.86 5.65
CA PRO A 358 -1.53 1.09 6.83
C PRO A 358 -0.32 0.19 6.63
N MET A 359 0.59 0.14 7.61
CA MET A 359 1.80 -0.70 7.52
C MET A 359 1.47 -2.19 7.45
N ASN A 360 0.41 -2.65 8.13
CA ASN A 360 -0.05 -4.03 8.04
C ASN A 360 -0.45 -4.43 6.60
N TYR A 361 -1.08 -3.53 5.85
CA TYR A 361 -1.40 -3.72 4.44
C TYR A 361 -0.14 -3.65 3.57
N LEU A 362 0.78 -2.71 3.84
CA LEU A 362 2.07 -2.62 3.12
C LEU A 362 2.89 -3.90 3.24
N ALA A 363 2.80 -4.60 4.37
CA ALA A 363 3.44 -5.90 4.59
C ALA A 363 2.87 -7.02 3.72
N VAL A 364 1.67 -6.89 3.14
CA VAL A 364 1.05 -7.93 2.30
C VAL A 364 0.83 -7.50 0.85
N LEU A 365 1.42 -6.39 0.42
CA LEU A 365 1.27 -5.87 -0.96
C LEU A 365 1.70 -6.85 -2.07
N HIS A 366 2.57 -7.82 -1.76
CA HIS A 366 2.96 -8.84 -2.73
C HIS A 366 1.78 -9.76 -3.09
N HIS A 367 0.83 -9.95 -2.15
CA HIS A 367 -0.39 -10.74 -2.35
C HIS A 367 -1.43 -10.04 -3.20
N THR A 368 -1.71 -8.77 -2.90
CA THR A 368 -2.71 -7.98 -3.63
C THR A 368 -2.39 -6.49 -3.60
N ARG A 369 -2.83 -5.80 -4.65
CA ARG A 369 -2.86 -4.33 -4.72
C ARG A 369 -4.28 -3.78 -4.71
N ASP A 370 -5.26 -4.67 -4.54
CA ASP A 370 -6.66 -4.32 -4.58
C ASP A 370 -7.10 -3.73 -3.24
N VAL A 371 -7.80 -2.62 -3.31
CA VAL A 371 -8.39 -1.91 -2.19
C VAL A 371 -9.89 -1.81 -2.35
N VAL A 372 -10.60 -1.91 -1.24
CA VAL A 372 -12.05 -1.78 -1.20
C VAL A 372 -12.39 -0.30 -1.00
N LEU A 373 -13.16 0.25 -1.94
CA LEU A 373 -13.69 1.61 -1.82
C LEU A 373 -15.17 1.57 -1.44
N ARG A 374 -15.55 2.35 -0.43
CA ARG A 374 -16.95 2.64 -0.12
C ARG A 374 -17.43 3.82 -0.96
N VAL A 375 -18.41 3.57 -1.82
CA VAL A 375 -19.04 4.59 -2.65
C VAL A 375 -20.19 5.25 -1.88
N GLY A 376 -20.21 6.58 -1.84
CA GLY A 376 -21.31 7.34 -1.26
C GLY A 376 -22.61 7.12 -2.04
N PRO A 377 -23.80 7.29 -1.41
CA PRO A 377 -25.09 7.01 -2.06
C PRO A 377 -25.37 7.82 -3.33
N ASN A 378 -24.72 8.98 -3.47
CA ASN A 378 -24.82 9.83 -4.66
C ASN A 378 -23.74 9.54 -5.72
N GLY A 379 -22.89 8.53 -5.51
CA GLY A 379 -21.77 8.20 -6.39
C GLY A 379 -20.64 9.23 -6.43
N ARG A 380 -20.79 10.39 -5.76
CA ARG A 380 -19.89 11.55 -5.91
C ARG A 380 -18.62 11.44 -5.09
N SER A 381 -18.55 10.48 -4.18
CA SER A 381 -17.39 10.31 -3.33
C SER A 381 -17.11 8.89 -2.94
N GLN A 382 -15.83 8.59 -2.81
CA GLN A 382 -15.31 7.30 -2.43
C GLN A 382 -14.32 7.47 -1.27
N VAL A 383 -14.23 6.45 -0.41
CA VAL A 383 -13.26 6.38 0.70
C VAL A 383 -12.75 4.95 0.75
N VAL A 384 -11.44 4.79 0.97
CA VAL A 384 -10.85 3.46 1.19
C VAL A 384 -11.39 2.90 2.52
N ASP A 385 -11.86 1.66 2.48
CA ASP A 385 -12.26 0.89 3.65
C ASP A 385 -11.11 -0.03 4.04
N TRP A 386 -10.27 0.42 4.97
CA TRP A 386 -9.05 -0.30 5.36
C TRP A 386 -9.36 -1.63 6.04
N ALA A 387 -10.40 -1.71 6.88
CA ALA A 387 -10.87 -2.97 7.44
C ALA A 387 -11.22 -4.02 6.37
N ARG A 388 -12.05 -3.66 5.36
CA ARG A 388 -12.38 -4.61 4.27
C ARG A 388 -11.19 -4.91 3.37
N THR A 389 -10.36 -3.90 3.13
CA THR A 389 -9.13 -4.04 2.35
C THR A 389 -8.15 -5.00 3.02
N GLY A 390 -7.94 -4.89 4.33
CA GLY A 390 -7.08 -5.78 5.11
C GLY A 390 -7.60 -7.22 5.11
N LEU A 391 -8.92 -7.42 5.20
CA LEU A 391 -9.51 -8.75 5.12
C LEU A 391 -9.30 -9.38 3.74
N LEU A 392 -9.54 -8.62 2.66
CA LEU A 392 -9.32 -9.08 1.28
C LEU A 392 -7.85 -9.40 1.01
N ALA A 393 -6.94 -8.62 1.58
CA ALA A 393 -5.50 -8.79 1.45
C ALA A 393 -4.93 -9.97 2.27
N GLY A 394 -5.73 -10.56 3.16
CA GLY A 394 -5.28 -11.65 4.03
C GLY A 394 -4.43 -11.19 5.21
N VAL A 395 -4.58 -9.93 5.65
CA VAL A 395 -3.99 -9.44 6.91
C VAL A 395 -4.56 -10.24 8.08
N THR A 396 -5.87 -10.48 8.06
CA THR A 396 -6.61 -11.24 9.08
C THR A 396 -7.31 -12.43 8.43
N THR A 397 -7.32 -13.58 9.10
CA THR A 397 -8.11 -14.74 8.66
C THR A 397 -9.58 -14.50 8.98
N ALA A 398 -10.45 -14.62 7.98
CA ALA A 398 -11.90 -14.55 8.17
C ALA A 398 -12.46 -15.88 8.71
N GLN A 399 -13.53 -15.81 9.48
CA GLN A 399 -14.27 -16.99 9.94
C GLN A 399 -15.77 -16.76 9.77
N VAL A 400 -16.49 -17.81 9.39
CA VAL A 400 -17.95 -17.83 9.38
C VAL A 400 -18.42 -18.84 10.41
N ILE A 401 -19.26 -18.42 11.35
CA ILE A 401 -19.95 -19.34 12.27
C ILE A 401 -21.30 -19.66 11.65
N THR A 402 -21.52 -20.92 11.31
CA THR A 402 -22.72 -21.41 10.63
C THR A 402 -23.94 -21.36 11.56
N PRO A 403 -25.17 -21.51 11.03
CA PRO A 403 -26.39 -21.52 11.85
C PRO A 403 -26.41 -22.62 12.93
N ASP A 404 -25.75 -23.75 12.68
CA ASP A 404 -25.53 -24.86 13.61
C ASP A 404 -24.37 -24.63 14.59
N GLY A 405 -23.62 -23.54 14.45
CA GLY A 405 -22.56 -23.12 15.38
C GLY A 405 -21.17 -23.63 15.04
N LEU A 406 -20.97 -24.28 13.89
CA LEU A 406 -19.67 -24.70 13.41
C LEU A 406 -18.88 -23.49 12.89
N GLY A 407 -17.62 -23.36 13.30
CA GLY A 407 -16.72 -22.34 12.80
C GLY A 407 -15.98 -22.79 11.55
N VAL A 408 -16.28 -22.19 10.40
CA VAL A 408 -15.60 -22.43 9.12
C VAL A 408 -14.57 -21.32 8.89
N PRO A 409 -13.25 -21.59 9.00
CA PRO A 409 -12.24 -20.60 8.63
C PRO A 409 -12.24 -20.43 7.12
N LEU A 410 -12.35 -19.19 6.65
CA LEU A 410 -12.16 -18.90 5.24
C LEU A 410 -10.66 -18.77 4.95
N PRO A 411 -10.14 -19.45 3.92
CA PRO A 411 -8.75 -19.28 3.51
C PRO A 411 -8.43 -17.80 3.30
N ARG A 412 -7.22 -17.39 3.69
CA ARG A 412 -6.74 -16.03 3.41
C ARG A 412 -6.79 -15.80 1.89
N ARG A 413 -7.43 -14.70 1.47
CA ARG A 413 -7.68 -14.37 0.06
C ARG A 413 -8.68 -15.31 -0.64
N SER A 414 -9.59 -15.93 0.12
CA SER A 414 -10.70 -16.66 -0.45
C SER A 414 -11.48 -15.76 -1.43
N GLU A 415 -11.74 -16.29 -2.63
CA GLU A 415 -12.53 -15.62 -3.67
C GLU A 415 -13.95 -15.27 -3.18
N VAL A 416 -14.42 -15.94 -2.12
CA VAL A 416 -15.72 -15.70 -1.47
C VAL A 416 -15.78 -14.38 -0.71
N LEU A 417 -14.63 -13.84 -0.26
CA LEU A 417 -14.61 -12.65 0.59
C LEU A 417 -15.26 -11.44 -0.09
N TRP A 418 -14.98 -11.22 -1.37
CA TRP A 418 -15.55 -10.10 -2.11
C TRP A 418 -17.07 -10.22 -2.34
N PRO A 419 -17.60 -11.34 -2.87
CA PRO A 419 -19.03 -11.59 -2.94
C PRO A 419 -19.74 -11.45 -1.59
N LEU A 420 -19.15 -12.00 -0.53
CA LEU A 420 -19.71 -11.96 0.81
C LEU A 420 -19.78 -10.52 1.36
N MET A 421 -18.73 -9.72 1.20
CA MET A 421 -18.75 -8.30 1.57
C MET A 421 -19.86 -7.53 0.82
N ASN A 422 -20.05 -7.81 -0.47
CA ASN A 422 -21.11 -7.17 -1.26
C ASN A 422 -22.51 -7.62 -0.82
N LEU A 423 -22.69 -8.90 -0.51
CA LEU A 423 -23.94 -9.44 0.04
C LEU A 423 -24.30 -8.73 1.35
N LEU A 424 -23.37 -8.63 2.29
CA LEU A 424 -23.61 -7.93 3.56
C LEU A 424 -23.98 -6.46 3.33
N VAL A 425 -23.33 -5.79 2.39
CA VAL A 425 -23.64 -4.39 2.03
C VAL A 425 -25.01 -4.25 1.36
N ALA A 426 -25.37 -5.13 0.44
CA ALA A 426 -26.66 -5.13 -0.25
C ALA A 426 -27.83 -5.30 0.75
N HIS A 427 -27.64 -6.13 1.77
CA HIS A 427 -28.63 -6.34 2.83
C HIS A 427 -28.50 -5.36 4.02
N GLY A 428 -27.53 -4.44 3.98
CA GLY A 428 -27.32 -3.46 5.05
C GLY A 428 -26.92 -4.09 6.39
N VAL A 429 -26.25 -5.24 6.35
CA VAL A 429 -25.74 -5.99 7.50
C VAL A 429 -24.36 -5.45 7.87
N SER A 430 -24.23 -5.00 9.12
CA SER A 430 -22.97 -4.46 9.65
C SER A 430 -22.25 -5.52 10.46
N ASN A 431 -21.01 -5.85 10.08
CA ASN A 431 -20.18 -6.81 10.80
C ASN A 431 -18.75 -6.26 10.95
N PRO A 432 -18.46 -5.51 12.04
CA PRO A 432 -17.16 -4.85 12.21
C PRO A 432 -16.02 -5.79 12.63
N THR A 433 -16.23 -7.11 12.57
CA THR A 433 -15.26 -8.14 12.98
C THR A 433 -14.86 -9.02 11.78
N PRO A 434 -13.74 -9.77 11.87
CA PRO A 434 -13.36 -10.81 10.90
C PRO A 434 -14.21 -12.08 11.02
N VAL A 435 -14.99 -12.21 12.10
CA VAL A 435 -15.89 -13.34 12.35
C VAL A 435 -17.31 -12.93 11.98
N LEU A 436 -17.95 -13.66 11.05
CA LEU A 436 -19.35 -13.51 10.68
C LEU A 436 -20.17 -14.62 11.34
N ASP A 437 -20.91 -14.29 12.39
CA ASP A 437 -21.77 -15.26 13.07
C ASP A 437 -23.19 -15.23 12.50
N LEU A 438 -23.61 -16.34 11.86
CA LEU A 438 -24.91 -16.48 11.21
C LEU A 438 -26.05 -16.81 12.17
N ARG A 439 -25.75 -17.12 13.43
CA ARG A 439 -26.76 -17.36 14.48
C ARG A 439 -27.37 -16.06 14.97
N GLU A 440 -26.60 -14.98 14.84
CA GLU A 440 -27.02 -13.65 15.29
C GLU A 440 -28.28 -13.19 14.55
N PRO A 441 -29.25 -12.58 15.24
CA PRO A 441 -30.50 -12.14 14.60
C PRO A 441 -30.31 -11.20 13.39
N ARG A 442 -29.21 -10.43 13.38
CA ARG A 442 -28.90 -9.46 12.32
C ARG A 442 -28.39 -10.08 11.02
N THR A 443 -27.86 -11.31 11.05
CA THR A 443 -27.27 -12.04 9.92
C THR A 443 -28.19 -13.13 9.39
N ARG A 444 -29.24 -13.53 10.14
CA ARG A 444 -30.22 -14.55 9.72
C ARG A 444 -30.78 -14.35 8.31
N ALA A 445 -31.09 -13.10 7.94
CA ALA A 445 -31.67 -12.78 6.63
C ALA A 445 -30.73 -13.04 5.43
N VAL A 446 -29.45 -13.24 5.68
CA VAL A 446 -28.44 -13.55 4.65
C VAL A 446 -27.79 -14.91 4.86
N ALA A 447 -28.21 -15.68 5.88
CA ALA A 447 -27.53 -16.91 6.28
C ALA A 447 -27.49 -17.94 5.14
N ASP A 448 -28.62 -18.21 4.48
CA ASP A 448 -28.68 -19.19 3.38
C ASP A 448 -27.78 -18.77 2.22
N ALA A 449 -27.85 -17.51 1.80
CA ALA A 449 -27.02 -16.97 0.72
C ALA A 449 -25.52 -16.99 1.06
N VAL A 450 -25.15 -16.78 2.34
CA VAL A 450 -23.77 -16.94 2.81
C VAL A 450 -23.34 -18.40 2.71
N MET A 451 -24.16 -19.33 3.18
CA MET A 451 -23.84 -20.76 3.14
C MET A 451 -23.73 -21.30 1.70
N ASP A 452 -24.54 -20.78 0.78
CA ASP A 452 -24.44 -21.11 -0.65
C ASP A 452 -23.12 -20.64 -1.26
N LEU A 453 -22.67 -19.43 -0.92
CA LEU A 453 -21.39 -18.89 -1.38
C LEU A 453 -20.19 -19.71 -0.86
N ILE A 454 -20.24 -20.17 0.39
CA ILE A 454 -19.16 -20.96 1.00
C ILE A 454 -19.11 -22.35 0.36
N ARG A 455 -20.26 -23.05 0.28
CA ARG A 455 -20.34 -24.38 -0.33
C ARG A 455 -19.91 -24.37 -1.80
N GLY A 456 -20.33 -23.34 -2.55
CA GLY A 456 -19.92 -23.18 -3.96
C GLY A 456 -18.41 -22.97 -4.15
N ALA A 457 -17.70 -22.49 -3.13
CA ALA A 457 -16.25 -22.34 -3.18
C ALA A 457 -15.49 -23.59 -2.77
N GLU A 458 -15.99 -24.36 -1.81
CA GLU A 458 -15.40 -25.64 -1.40
C GLU A 458 -15.37 -26.64 -2.57
N VAL A 459 -16.47 -26.74 -3.33
CA VAL A 459 -16.55 -27.62 -4.52
C VAL A 459 -15.52 -27.24 -5.58
N ARG A 460 -15.29 -25.95 -5.83
CA ARG A 460 -14.28 -25.50 -6.81
C ARG A 460 -12.85 -25.82 -6.38
N VAL A 461 -12.56 -25.76 -5.07
CA VAL A 461 -11.22 -26.08 -4.56
C VAL A 461 -10.94 -27.59 -4.73
N GLU A 462 -11.93 -28.45 -4.49
CA GLU A 462 -11.79 -29.89 -4.69
C GLU A 462 -11.60 -30.27 -6.18
N GLU A 463 -12.34 -29.64 -7.10
CA GLU A 463 -12.18 -29.86 -8.54
C GLU A 463 -10.78 -29.45 -9.04
N VAL A 464 -10.27 -28.29 -8.61
CA VAL A 464 -8.92 -27.82 -8.98
C VAL A 464 -7.82 -28.70 -8.41
N LEU A 465 -8.01 -29.27 -7.20
CA LEU A 465 -7.05 -30.21 -6.62
C LEU A 465 -7.09 -31.57 -7.33
N ARG A 466 -8.27 -32.02 -7.77
CA ARG A 466 -8.44 -33.26 -8.54
C ARG A 466 -7.77 -33.18 -9.91
N ASP A 467 -7.90 -32.05 -10.61
CA ASP A 467 -7.26 -31.83 -11.91
C ASP A 467 -5.73 -31.71 -11.83
N ARG A 468 -5.18 -31.34 -10.67
CA ARG A 468 -3.73 -31.24 -10.45
C ARG A 468 -3.07 -32.53 -9.98
N LEU A 469 -3.86 -33.50 -9.51
CA LEU A 469 -3.39 -34.79 -9.02
C LEU A 469 -3.74 -35.95 -9.97
N GLY A 470 -4.29 -35.63 -11.15
CA GLY A 470 -4.61 -36.58 -12.23
C GLY A 470 -3.38 -37.09 -12.95
#